data_AF-A0A183H887-F1
#
_entry.id   AF-A0A183H887-F1
#
_cell.length_a   1.000
_cell.length_b   1.000
_cell.length_c   1.000
_cell.angle_alpha   90.00
_cell.angle_beta   90.00
_cell.angle_gamma   90.00
#
_symmetry.space_group_name_H-M   'P 1'
#
loop_
_entity.id
_entity.type
_entity.pdbx_description
1 polymer ?
#
loop_
_entity_poly.entity_id
_entity_poly.type
_entity_poly.pdbx_seq_one_letter_code
_entity_poly.pdbx_strand_id
1 'polypeptide(L)'
;MKICIACSLLTAIIYFVWLVKQWKLRDRSDRQSLLYLIVIVIWGLLSVLLEVLDFVPIFWLIDSHSLFHLATVPLPLLFTRFILLENAYEMQEQIGNIKQA
;
A
#
# COMPACT_ATOMS: atom_id res chain seq x y z
N MET A 1 -19.02 -4.99 -0.06
CA MET A 1 -19.35 -3.63 -0.52
C MET A 1 -19.18 -2.59 0.58
N LYS A 2 -20.21 -2.15 1.33
CA LYS A 2 -20.06 -0.98 2.24
C LYS A 2 -18.94 -1.11 3.29
N ILE A 3 -18.82 -2.26 3.93
CA ILE A 3 -17.77 -2.52 4.94
C ILE A 3 -16.38 -2.55 4.28
N CYS A 4 -16.25 -3.18 3.11
CA CYS A 4 -14.98 -3.28 2.39
C CYS A 4 -14.47 -1.92 1.93
N ILE A 5 -15.37 -1.06 1.44
CA ILE A 5 -15.07 0.33 1.09
C ILE A 5 -14.63 1.11 2.33
N ALA A 6 -15.37 1.00 3.45
CA ALA A 6 -15.03 1.69 4.69
C ALA A 6 -13.66 1.25 5.24
N CYS A 7 -13.40 -0.06 5.28
CA CYS A 7 -12.10 -0.60 5.70
C CYS A 7 -10.98 -0.10 4.79
N SER A 8 -11.16 -0.13 3.47
CA SER A 8 -10.13 0.29 2.52
C SER A 8 -9.81 1.78 2.62
N LEU A 9 -10.83 2.63 2.79
CA LEU A 9 -10.65 4.06 3.02
C LEU A 9 -9.93 4.33 4.34
N LEU A 10 -10.34 3.65 5.41
CA LEU A 10 -9.68 3.76 6.71
C LEU A 10 -8.20 3.38 6.61
N THR A 11 -7.90 2.24 5.98
CA THR A 11 -6.53 1.77 5.75
C THR A 11 -5.73 2.77 4.93
N ALA A 12 -6.30 3.33 3.86
CA ALA A 12 -5.65 4.34 3.04
C ALA A 12 -5.32 5.61 3.83
N ILE A 13 -6.26 6.08 4.68
CA ILE A 13 -6.05 7.26 5.54
C ILE A 13 -4.91 7.00 6.54
N ILE A 14 -4.90 5.84 7.20
CA ILE A 14 -3.86 5.47 8.17
C ILE A 14 -2.47 5.50 7.50
N TYR A 15 -2.32 4.85 6.35
CA TYR A 15 -1.05 4.82 5.64
C TYR A 15 -0.67 6.17 5.04
N PHE A 16 -1.63 6.96 4.60
CA PHE A 16 -1.37 8.32 4.11
C PHE A 16 -0.84 9.23 5.22
N VAL A 17 -1.46 9.21 6.40
CA VAL A 17 -0.98 9.97 7.57
C VAL A 17 0.42 9.52 7.97
N TRP A 18 0.67 8.21 8.00
CA TRP A 18 1.99 7.67 8.29
C TRP A 18 3.03 8.10 7.25
N LEU A 19 2.69 8.05 5.96
CA LEU A 19 3.56 8.48 4.86
C LEU A 19 3.93 9.97 5.00
N VAL A 20 2.97 10.85 5.27
CA VAL A 20 3.21 12.29 5.46
C VAL A 20 4.12 12.53 6.67
N LYS A 21 3.89 11.81 7.77
CA LYS A 21 4.73 11.89 8.97
C LYS A 21 6.17 11.48 8.64
N GLN A 22 6.37 10.34 7.99
CA GLN A 22 7.70 9.84 7.64
C GLN A 22 8.42 10.76 6.66
N TRP A 23 7.71 11.31 5.68
CA TRP A 23 8.28 12.25 4.72
C TRP A 23 8.84 13.52 5.38
N LYS A 24 8.26 13.94 6.51
CA LYS A 24 8.70 15.12 7.26
C LYS A 24 9.86 14.84 8.22
N LEU A 25 9.90 13.63 8.80
CA LEU A 25 10.87 13.28 9.85
C LEU A 25 12.15 12.66 9.30
N ARG A 26 12.11 12.01 8.13
CA ARG A 26 13.20 11.18 7.64
C ARG A 26 14.07 11.91 6.63
N ASP A 27 15.39 11.70 6.73
CA ASP A 27 16.33 12.23 5.75
C ASP A 27 16.16 11.51 4.39
N ARG A 28 16.44 12.21 3.29
CA ARG A 28 16.02 11.81 1.93
C ARG A 28 16.68 10.53 1.38
N SER A 29 17.55 9.89 2.15
CA SER A 29 18.54 8.92 1.64
C SER A 29 17.96 7.56 1.23
N ASP A 30 16.80 7.14 1.77
CA ASP A 30 16.14 5.92 1.28
C ASP A 30 14.62 6.08 1.18
N ARG A 31 14.19 6.43 -0.03
CA ARG A 31 12.78 6.65 -0.41
C ARG A 31 12.15 5.42 -1.06
N GLN A 32 12.90 4.32 -1.24
CA GLN A 32 12.39 3.17 -1.98
C GLN A 32 11.19 2.55 -1.26
N SER A 33 11.25 2.34 0.05
CA SER A 33 10.11 1.82 0.83
C SER A 33 8.87 2.71 0.68
N LEU A 34 9.03 4.04 0.77
CA LEU A 34 7.92 4.99 0.62
C LEU A 34 7.25 4.92 -0.76
N LEU A 35 8.02 4.68 -1.83
CA LEU A 35 7.47 4.48 -3.18
C LEU A 35 6.58 3.23 -3.24
N TYR A 36 7.01 2.11 -2.65
CA TYR A 36 6.18 0.91 -2.56
C TYR A 36 4.89 1.18 -1.79
N LEU A 37 4.95 1.91 -0.68
CA LEU A 37 3.75 2.25 0.09
C LEU A 37 2.78 3.12 -0.73
N ILE A 38 3.28 4.11 -1.47
CA ILE A 38 2.46 4.94 -2.36
C ILE A 38 1.78 4.08 -3.42
N VAL A 39 2.54 3.18 -4.06
CA VAL A 39 1.99 2.25 -5.06
C VAL A 39 0.90 1.38 -4.45
N ILE A 40 1.12 0.82 -3.27
CA ILE A 40 0.14 -0.03 -2.56
C ILE A 40 -1.14 0.74 -2.24
N VAL A 41 -1.04 1.97 -1.72
CA VAL A 41 -2.21 2.79 -1.37
C VAL A 41 -3.00 3.18 -2.62
N ILE A 42 -2.32 3.67 -3.66
CA ILE A 42 -2.99 4.05 -4.92
C ILE A 42 -3.62 2.84 -5.58
N TRP A 43 -2.88 1.73 -5.69
CA TRP A 43 -3.38 0.49 -6.29
C TRP A 43 -4.56 -0.08 -5.51
N GLY A 44 -4.49 -0.09 -4.18
CA GLY A 44 -5.60 -0.52 -3.33
C GLY A 44 -6.86 0.32 -3.53
N LEU A 45 -6.73 1.65 -3.62
CA LEU A 45 -7.86 2.53 -3.93
C LEU A 45 -8.44 2.26 -5.32
N LEU A 46 -7.58 2.07 -6.34
CA LEU A 46 -8.02 1.72 -7.68
C LEU A 46 -8.75 0.37 -7.73
N SER A 47 -8.30 -0.62 -6.96
CA SER A 47 -8.99 -1.91 -6.85
C SER A 47 -10.41 -1.70 -6.31
N VAL A 48 -10.60 -0.90 -5.26
CA VAL A 48 -11.93 -0.61 -4.67
C VAL A 48 -12.86 0.10 -5.66
N LEU A 49 -12.33 0.91 -6.59
CA LEU A 49 -13.17 1.50 -7.64
C LEU A 49 -13.87 0.43 -8.48
N LEU A 50 -13.25 -0.73 -8.71
CA LEU A 50 -13.88 -1.85 -9.41
C LEU A 50 -15.07 -2.41 -8.63
N GLU A 51 -15.00 -2.44 -7.30
CA GLU A 51 -16.12 -2.85 -6.44
C GLU A 51 -17.26 -1.81 -6.46
N VAL A 52 -16.96 -0.52 -6.66
CA VAL A 52 -17.96 0.56 -6.70
C VAL A 52 -18.65 0.67 -8.06
N LEU A 53 -17.92 0.43 -9.16
CA LEU A 53 -18.46 0.56 -10.52
C LEU A 53 -19.52 -0.50 -10.84
N ASP A 54 -19.44 -1.66 -10.19
CA ASP A 54 -20.44 -2.74 -10.21
C ASP A 54 -21.11 -2.98 -11.58
N PHE A 55 -20.28 -3.16 -12.62
CA PHE A 55 -20.76 -3.38 -13.99
C PHE A 55 -21.09 -4.85 -14.27
N VAL A 56 -22.01 -5.09 -15.21
CA VAL A 56 -22.45 -6.42 -15.62
C VAL A 56 -21.32 -7.24 -16.26
N PRO A 57 -21.31 -8.58 -16.13
CA PRO A 57 -20.23 -9.42 -16.64
C PRO A 57 -19.91 -9.18 -18.11
N ILE A 58 -18.65 -8.84 -18.40
CA ILE A 58 -18.15 -8.68 -19.77
C ILE A 58 -17.95 -10.08 -20.35
N PHE A 59 -18.56 -10.33 -21.52
CA PHE A 59 -18.56 -11.63 -22.20
C PHE A 59 -19.07 -12.80 -21.35
N TRP A 60 -19.82 -12.56 -20.27
CA TRP A 60 -20.24 -13.60 -19.29
C TRP A 60 -19.08 -14.31 -18.58
N LEU A 61 -17.85 -13.80 -18.69
CA LEU A 61 -16.65 -14.42 -18.12
C LEU A 61 -16.08 -13.64 -16.94
N ILE A 62 -16.11 -12.31 -17.00
CA ILE A 62 -15.43 -11.45 -16.03
C ILE A 62 -16.41 -10.36 -15.57
N ASP A 63 -16.66 -10.31 -14.26
CA ASP A 63 -17.44 -9.27 -13.60
C ASP A 63 -16.54 -8.28 -12.83
N SER A 64 -17.15 -7.22 -12.33
CA SER A 64 -16.51 -6.22 -11.47
C SER A 64 -15.79 -6.85 -10.27
N HIS A 65 -16.40 -7.87 -9.67
CA HIS A 65 -15.92 -8.49 -8.44
C HIS A 65 -14.71 -9.41 -8.64
N SER A 66 -14.68 -10.18 -9.72
CA SER A 66 -13.54 -11.01 -10.10
C SER A 66 -12.33 -10.16 -10.51
N LEU A 67 -12.55 -9.01 -11.17
CA LEU A 67 -11.47 -8.04 -11.39
C LEU A 67 -10.97 -7.41 -10.09
N PHE A 68 -11.85 -7.13 -9.13
CA PHE A 68 -11.44 -6.68 -7.81
C PHE A 68 -10.53 -7.71 -7.12
N HIS A 69 -10.91 -8.99 -7.12
CA HIS A 69 -10.06 -10.07 -6.59
C HIS A 69 -8.72 -10.14 -7.33
N LEU A 70 -8.73 -10.11 -8.66
CA LEU A 70 -7.50 -10.13 -9.46
C LEU A 70 -6.58 -8.94 -9.14
N ALA A 71 -7.15 -7.73 -9.03
CA ALA A 71 -6.41 -6.52 -8.74
C ALA A 71 -5.83 -6.50 -7.32
N THR A 72 -6.40 -7.26 -6.37
CA THR A 72 -5.90 -7.33 -4.99
C THR A 72 -4.82 -8.39 -4.78
N VAL A 73 -4.66 -9.37 -5.70
CA VAL A 73 -3.60 -10.40 -5.63
C VAL A 73 -2.17 -9.85 -5.52
N PRO A 74 -1.77 -8.78 -6.24
CA PRO A 74 -0.41 -8.24 -6.13
C PRO A 74 -0.13 -7.48 -4.82
N LEU A 75 -1.18 -7.02 -4.11
CA LEU A 75 -1.03 -6.15 -2.94
C LEU A 75 -0.20 -6.79 -1.81
N PRO A 76 -0.45 -8.06 -1.38
CA PRO A 76 0.37 -8.70 -0.36
C PRO A 76 1.86 -8.79 -0.76
N LEU A 77 2.16 -9.06 -2.03
CA LEU A 77 3.54 -9.18 -2.52
C LEU A 77 4.27 -7.83 -2.45
N LEU A 78 3.61 -6.76 -2.89
CA LEU A 78 4.14 -5.40 -2.79
C LEU A 78 4.31 -5.00 -1.32
N PHE A 79 3.37 -5.35 -0.46
CA PHE A 79 3.43 -5.05 0.96
C PHE A 79 4.57 -5.78 1.67
N THR A 80 4.83 -7.04 1.32
CA THR A 80 6.02 -7.75 1.81
C THR A 80 7.31 -7.04 1.39
N ARG A 81 7.40 -6.55 0.15
CA ARG A 81 8.56 -5.77 -0.31
C ARG A 81 8.73 -4.47 0.46
N PHE A 82 7.64 -3.76 0.72
CA PHE A 82 7.64 -2.58 1.57
C PHE A 82 8.20 -2.89 2.97
N ILE A 83 7.68 -3.93 3.64
CA ILE A 83 8.14 -4.32 4.99
C ILE A 83 9.64 -4.65 4.99
N LEU A 84 10.13 -5.41 4.00
CA LEU A 84 11.54 -5.79 3.92
C LEU A 84 12.45 -4.57 3.78
N LEU A 85 12.07 -3.60 2.93
CA LEU A 85 12.83 -2.38 2.74
C LEU A 85 12.79 -1.49 4.00
N GLU A 86 11.64 -1.39 4.65
CA GLU A 86 11.50 -0.58 5.86
C GLU A 86 12.31 -1.17 7.03
N ASN A 87 12.27 -2.49 7.21
CA ASN A 87 13.11 -3.18 8.21
C ASN A 87 14.62 -2.99 7.92
N ALA A 88 15.03 -3.08 6.65
CA ALA A 88 16.42 -2.87 6.27
C ALA A 88 16.89 -1.45 6.59
N TYR A 89 16.04 -0.46 6.33
CA TYR A 89 16.30 0.94 6.67
C TYR A 89 16.45 1.13 8.19
N GLU A 90 15.49 0.62 8.99
CA GLU A 90 15.52 0.77 10.45
C GLU A 90 16.76 0.12 11.07
N MET A 91 17.18 -1.06 10.59
CA MET A 91 18.40 -1.71 11.04
C MET A 91 19.66 -0.88 10.73
N GLN A 92 19.74 -0.27 9.55
CA GLN A 92 20.88 0.59 9.18
C GLN A 92 20.98 1.82 10.08
N GLU A 93 19.84 2.46 10.37
CA GLU A 93 19.78 3.61 11.27
C GLU A 93 20.24 3.23 12.69
N GLN A 94 19.77 2.10 13.23
CA GLN A 94 20.19 1.60 14.54
C GLN A 94 21.69 1.29 14.61
N ILE A 95 22.25 0.62 13.58
CA ILE A 95 23.69 0.32 13.52
C ILE A 95 24.50 1.63 13.43
N GLY A 96 24.02 2.62 12.68
CA GLY A 96 24.63 3.94 12.61
C GLY A 96 24.71 4.61 13.98
N ASN A 97 23.61 4.60 14.73
CA ASN A 97 23.53 5.19 16.07
C ASN A 97 24.44 4.48 17.08
N ILE A 98 24.56 3.14 17.02
CA ILE A 98 25.47 2.37 17.89
C ILE A 98 26.94 2.72 17.62
N LYS A 99 27.33 2.92 16.35
CA LYS A 99 28.72 3.30 15.99
C LYS A 99 29.10 4.72 16.44
N GLN A 100 28.11 5.57 16.71
CA GLN A 100 28.31 6.96 17.13
C GLN A 100 28.31 7.13 18.65
N ALA A 101 27.89 6.12 19.42
CA ALA A 101 27.88 6.08 20.88
C ALA A 101 29.20 5.50 21.44
#